data_AF-A0A7K3DJL2-F1
#
_entry.id   AF-A0A7K3DJL2-F1
#
_cell.length_a   1.000
_cell.length_b   1.000
_cell.length_c   1.000
_cell.angle_alpha   90.00
_cell.angle_beta   90.00
_cell.angle_gamma   90.00
#
_symmetry.space_group_name_H-M   'P 1'
#
loop_
_entity.id
_entity.type
_entity.pdbx_description
1 polymer ?
#
loop_
_entity_poly.entity_id
_entity_poly.type
_entity_poly.pdbx_seq_one_letter_code
_entity_poly.pdbx_strand_id
1 'polypeptide(L)'
;MTDTTTTAPPRAVLPLPAAAARYGTAVGAVATLASTFLAWTWTAEFPGDLTVTGYPGGLQVLTLTGALLTLLLALSALGIRGLRWLTPGGTTAPVLLLALGTFGTTGYTLGAISYRLGGVVNLEPGAWVAGIASLLTVLCALGIPADQDDETTATGAWARLRSSLRAPAARPATISLPSWAEILLIAVAFGLALYVFTYGIDTEYVELFTGYLILVVLGGIALTKTGLPSRLTALTAKHRTIALTAAFVAAAAFPFTQTNDTYTNVAANILVFATVALGLNVVVGLAGLLDLGYVAFLGVGAYAAALVSGSPDSTIGVHFPFWAAVLTGAAASLVFGIVIGAPTLRLRGDYLAIVTLGFGEIFRITMNNLDGDSGPDVTNGPNGIPNIPDLKIFGFDLGETHTVLGVDLGRFANYYL
;
A
#
# COMPACT_ATOMS: atom_id res chain seq x y z
N MET A 1 -23.43 0.21 -50.35
CA MET A 1 -24.28 0.32 -49.15
C MET A 1 -23.40 -0.08 -47.98
N THR A 2 -22.81 0.88 -47.29
CA THR A 2 -22.00 0.65 -46.08
C THR A 2 -22.96 0.43 -44.92
N ASP A 3 -23.03 -0.79 -44.40
CA ASP A 3 -23.76 -1.12 -43.18
C ASP A 3 -23.19 -0.30 -42.02
N THR A 4 -23.88 0.78 -41.65
CA THR A 4 -23.69 1.44 -40.37
C THR A 4 -24.37 0.58 -39.32
N THR A 5 -23.64 -0.41 -38.79
CA THR A 5 -24.01 -1.07 -37.54
C THR A 5 -24.13 0.00 -36.47
N THR A 6 -25.36 0.41 -36.20
CA THR A 6 -25.67 1.39 -35.17
C THR A 6 -25.56 0.65 -33.85
N THR A 7 -24.37 0.66 -33.24
CA THR A 7 -24.16 0.07 -31.92
C THR A 7 -25.11 0.76 -30.94
N ALA A 8 -26.01 -0.02 -30.33
CA ALA A 8 -26.94 0.51 -29.34
C ALA A 8 -26.14 1.11 -28.17
N PRO A 9 -26.52 2.28 -27.63
CA PRO A 9 -25.75 2.94 -26.59
C PRO A 9 -25.65 2.05 -25.33
N PRO A 10 -24.51 2.07 -24.63
CA PRO A 10 -24.27 1.24 -23.46
C PRO A 10 -25.36 1.47 -22.40
N ARG A 11 -25.96 0.39 -21.91
CA ARG A 11 -27.06 0.46 -20.94
C ARG A 11 -26.50 0.54 -19.52
N ALA A 12 -26.96 1.53 -18.76
CA ALA A 12 -26.67 1.65 -17.34
C ALA A 12 -27.29 0.50 -16.52
N VAL A 13 -26.80 0.32 -15.27
CA VAL A 13 -27.32 -0.68 -14.34
C VAL A 13 -28.72 -0.28 -13.90
N LEU A 14 -28.88 0.97 -13.46
CA LEU A 14 -30.17 1.57 -13.13
C LEU A 14 -30.70 2.36 -14.33
N PRO A 15 -32.02 2.28 -14.62
CA PRO A 15 -32.64 2.98 -15.75
C PRO A 15 -32.86 4.48 -15.41
N LEU A 16 -31.77 5.21 -15.21
CA LEU A 16 -31.79 6.65 -15.02
C LEU A 16 -31.37 7.37 -16.32
N PRO A 17 -31.93 8.55 -16.62
CA PRO A 17 -31.41 9.39 -17.70
C PRO A 17 -29.94 9.72 -17.43
N ALA A 18 -29.07 9.54 -18.42
CA ALA A 18 -27.61 9.68 -18.24
C ALA A 18 -27.19 11.05 -17.69
N ALA A 19 -27.88 12.13 -18.09
CA ALA A 19 -27.65 13.46 -17.54
C ALA A 19 -28.04 13.53 -16.05
N ALA A 20 -29.23 13.02 -15.69
CA ALA A 20 -29.70 12.99 -14.31
C ALA A 20 -28.77 12.14 -13.42
N ALA A 21 -28.26 11.01 -13.94
CA ALA A 21 -27.28 10.19 -13.24
C ALA A 21 -25.99 10.97 -12.95
N ARG A 22 -25.38 11.63 -13.95
CA ARG A 22 -24.13 12.37 -13.77
C ARG A 22 -24.27 13.56 -12.82
N TYR A 23 -25.33 14.37 -12.99
CA TYR A 23 -25.59 15.50 -12.09
C TYR A 23 -25.99 15.01 -10.70
N GLY A 24 -26.79 13.96 -10.60
CA GLY A 24 -27.20 13.35 -9.34
C GLY A 24 -26.00 12.82 -8.54
N THR A 25 -25.02 12.20 -9.20
CA THR A 25 -23.77 11.79 -8.55
C THR A 25 -22.98 13.00 -8.04
N ALA A 26 -22.85 14.06 -8.81
CA ALA A 26 -22.14 15.27 -8.37
C ALA A 26 -22.86 15.96 -7.19
N VAL A 27 -24.18 16.10 -7.26
CA VAL A 27 -25.00 16.69 -6.18
C VAL A 27 -24.94 15.84 -4.93
N GLY A 28 -25.05 14.51 -5.05
CA GLY A 28 -24.89 13.58 -3.95
C GLY A 28 -23.52 13.73 -3.28
N ALA A 29 -22.45 13.79 -4.07
CA ALA A 29 -21.09 13.96 -3.54
C ALA A 29 -20.91 15.31 -2.82
N VAL A 30 -21.50 16.41 -3.34
CA VAL A 30 -21.52 17.71 -2.66
C VAL A 30 -22.29 17.64 -1.34
N ALA A 31 -23.44 16.97 -1.31
CA ALA A 31 -24.23 16.82 -0.10
C ALA A 31 -23.50 15.95 0.95
N THR A 32 -22.83 14.87 0.53
CA THR A 32 -21.97 14.07 1.41
C THR A 32 -20.81 14.92 1.96
N LEU A 33 -20.16 15.72 1.13
CA LEU A 33 -19.09 16.62 1.57
C LEU A 33 -19.61 17.68 2.55
N ALA A 34 -20.77 18.29 2.30
CA ALA A 34 -21.35 19.26 3.21
C ALA A 34 -21.72 18.62 4.56
N SER A 35 -22.19 17.38 4.55
CA SER A 35 -22.60 16.67 5.77
C SER A 35 -21.46 16.40 6.76
N THR A 36 -20.20 16.37 6.32
CA THR A 36 -19.05 16.15 7.22
C THR A 36 -18.75 17.35 8.11
N PHE A 37 -19.31 18.52 7.79
CA PHE A 37 -19.24 19.71 8.63
C PHE A 37 -20.40 19.81 9.64
N LEU A 38 -21.31 18.84 9.65
CA LEU A 38 -22.37 18.73 10.66
C LEU A 38 -21.96 17.73 11.73
N ALA A 39 -22.51 17.87 12.94
CA ALA A 39 -22.35 16.89 14.01
C ALA A 39 -22.94 15.54 13.59
N TRP A 40 -22.21 14.45 13.86
CA TRP A 40 -22.65 13.08 13.58
C TRP A 40 -23.08 12.34 14.85
N THR A 41 -22.61 12.79 16.01
CA THR A 41 -23.04 12.35 17.35
C THR A 41 -23.30 13.56 18.24
N TRP A 42 -24.09 13.42 19.30
CA TRP A 42 -24.21 14.46 20.34
C TRP A 42 -23.21 14.28 21.48
N THR A 43 -22.56 13.12 21.57
CA THR A 43 -21.63 12.77 22.66
C THR A 43 -20.21 12.63 22.14
N ALA A 44 -19.25 13.13 22.94
CA ALA A 44 -17.82 13.02 22.72
C ALA A 44 -17.25 11.65 23.18
N GLU A 45 -18.10 10.75 23.69
CA GLU A 45 -17.70 9.39 24.07
C GLU A 45 -17.26 8.54 22.87
N PHE A 46 -17.67 8.92 21.64
CA PHE A 46 -17.20 8.26 20.44
C PHE A 46 -15.78 8.75 20.07
N PRO A 47 -14.83 7.85 19.75
CA PRO A 47 -13.46 8.23 19.40
C PRO A 47 -13.36 9.25 18.24
N GLY A 48 -12.54 10.28 18.46
CA GLY A 48 -12.29 11.33 17.47
C GLY A 48 -13.34 12.46 17.41
N ASP A 49 -14.17 12.58 18.45
CA ASP A 49 -15.15 13.65 18.71
C ASP A 49 -15.86 14.18 17.46
N LEU A 50 -17.01 13.57 17.14
CA LEU A 50 -17.82 13.91 15.97
C LEU A 50 -19.00 14.83 16.31
N THR A 51 -18.92 15.55 17.44
CA THR A 51 -19.98 16.43 17.94
C THR A 51 -19.89 17.86 17.38
N VAL A 52 -18.72 18.24 16.87
CA VAL A 52 -18.42 19.63 16.51
C VAL A 52 -18.92 19.96 15.11
N THR A 53 -19.84 20.92 15.02
CA THR A 53 -20.22 21.49 13.73
C THR A 53 -19.11 22.42 13.21
N GLY A 54 -18.76 22.31 11.93
CA GLY A 54 -17.72 23.11 11.28
C GLY A 54 -16.31 22.53 11.35
N TYR A 55 -16.06 21.51 12.18
CA TYR A 55 -14.74 20.86 12.29
C TYR A 55 -14.89 19.34 12.12
N PRO A 56 -14.55 18.78 10.94
CA PRO A 56 -14.66 17.34 10.72
C PRO A 56 -13.59 16.59 11.56
N GLY A 57 -14.04 15.67 12.41
CA GLY A 57 -13.18 14.71 13.12
C GLY A 57 -12.65 13.59 12.20
N GLY A 58 -11.85 12.66 12.72
CA GLY A 58 -11.09 11.70 11.89
C GLY A 58 -11.91 10.95 10.82
N LEU A 59 -13.00 10.29 11.22
CA LEU A 59 -13.87 9.56 10.28
C LEU A 59 -14.65 10.48 9.32
N GLN A 60 -14.98 11.70 9.75
CA GLN A 60 -15.58 12.73 8.90
C GLN A 60 -14.57 13.21 7.84
N VAL A 61 -13.28 13.35 8.18
CA VAL A 61 -12.21 13.70 7.23
C VAL A 61 -12.05 12.64 6.14
N LEU A 62 -12.14 11.35 6.49
CA LEU A 62 -12.12 10.28 5.50
C LEU A 62 -13.31 10.38 4.54
N THR A 63 -14.52 10.58 5.08
CA THR A 63 -15.73 10.76 4.27
C THR A 63 -15.64 12.02 3.39
N LEU A 64 -15.12 13.11 3.93
CA LEU A 64 -14.89 14.37 3.22
C LEU A 64 -13.93 14.15 2.04
N THR A 65 -12.83 13.44 2.29
CA THR A 65 -11.82 13.13 1.27
C THR A 65 -12.41 12.24 0.18
N GLY A 66 -13.14 11.18 0.55
CA GLY A 66 -13.84 10.32 -0.40
C GLY A 66 -14.87 11.07 -1.24
N ALA A 67 -15.69 11.92 -0.61
CA ALA A 67 -16.69 12.74 -1.28
C ALA A 67 -16.06 13.76 -2.23
N LEU A 68 -14.98 14.43 -1.81
CA LEU A 68 -14.23 15.37 -2.64
C LEU A 68 -13.63 14.68 -3.87
N LEU A 69 -12.98 13.54 -3.70
CA LEU A 69 -12.41 12.78 -4.81
C LEU A 69 -13.51 12.25 -5.75
N THR A 70 -14.62 11.75 -5.21
CA THR A 70 -15.80 11.33 -6.00
C THR A 70 -16.35 12.51 -6.81
N LEU A 71 -16.46 13.68 -6.20
CA LEU A 71 -16.90 14.91 -6.86
C LEU A 71 -15.96 15.31 -8.00
N LEU A 72 -14.64 15.31 -7.77
CA LEU A 72 -13.65 15.63 -8.80
C LEU A 72 -13.76 14.71 -10.02
N LEU A 73 -13.93 13.40 -9.78
CA LEU A 73 -14.12 12.44 -10.87
C LEU A 73 -15.48 12.59 -11.56
N ALA A 74 -16.55 12.89 -10.81
CA ALA A 74 -17.87 13.15 -11.38
C ALA A 74 -17.90 14.44 -12.25
N LEU A 75 -17.21 15.49 -11.81
CA LEU A 75 -17.03 16.72 -12.58
C LEU A 75 -16.17 16.48 -13.84
N SER A 76 -15.19 15.58 -13.77
CA SER A 76 -14.48 15.10 -14.97
C SER A 76 -15.43 14.39 -15.94
N ALA A 77 -16.34 13.55 -15.43
CA ALA A 77 -17.37 12.85 -16.23
C ALA A 77 -18.40 13.81 -16.87
N LEU A 78 -18.67 14.95 -16.23
CA LEU A 78 -19.47 16.05 -16.79
C LEU A 78 -18.72 16.84 -17.89
N GLY A 79 -17.43 16.58 -18.06
CA GLY A 79 -16.63 17.15 -19.13
C GLY A 79 -16.20 18.60 -18.90
N ILE A 80 -16.14 19.04 -17.63
CA ILE A 80 -15.65 20.38 -17.25
C ILE A 80 -14.21 20.57 -17.77
N ARG A 81 -13.93 21.74 -18.34
CA ARG A 81 -12.61 22.07 -18.91
C ARG A 81 -11.54 22.00 -17.80
N GLY A 82 -10.40 21.37 -18.10
CA GLY A 82 -9.32 21.13 -17.14
C GLY A 82 -9.40 19.79 -16.39
N LEU A 83 -10.58 19.38 -15.94
CA LEU A 83 -10.72 18.16 -15.13
C LEU A 83 -10.67 16.86 -15.94
N ARG A 84 -10.91 16.90 -17.26
CA ARG A 84 -10.83 15.73 -18.15
C ARG A 84 -9.49 15.00 -18.12
N TRP A 85 -8.44 15.68 -17.67
CA TRP A 85 -7.11 15.08 -17.52
C TRP A 85 -7.05 14.03 -16.39
N LEU A 86 -7.96 14.09 -15.41
CA LEU A 86 -8.03 13.18 -14.25
C LEU A 86 -8.48 11.76 -14.60
N THR A 87 -9.18 11.56 -15.71
CA THR A 87 -9.79 10.27 -16.09
C THR A 87 -9.40 9.87 -17.51
N PRO A 88 -8.13 9.54 -17.76
CA PRO A 88 -7.67 9.18 -19.10
C PRO A 88 -8.15 7.83 -19.66
N GLY A 89 -8.49 6.87 -18.80
CA GLY A 89 -9.01 5.56 -19.18
C GLY A 89 -10.52 5.57 -19.36
N GLY A 90 -11.26 6.06 -18.37
CA GLY A 90 -12.72 6.15 -18.36
C GLY A 90 -13.20 6.92 -17.13
N THR A 91 -14.48 7.28 -17.13
CA THR A 91 -15.09 8.11 -16.08
C THR A 91 -16.04 7.32 -15.18
N THR A 92 -16.71 6.29 -15.69
CA THR A 92 -17.80 5.61 -15.00
C THR A 92 -17.29 4.71 -13.88
N ALA A 93 -16.36 3.79 -14.16
CA ALA A 93 -15.84 2.87 -13.16
C ALA A 93 -15.12 3.57 -11.99
N PRO A 94 -14.25 4.57 -12.21
CA PRO A 94 -13.59 5.28 -11.12
C PRO A 94 -14.58 6.03 -10.22
N VAL A 95 -15.59 6.70 -10.80
CA VAL A 95 -16.63 7.41 -10.05
C VAL A 95 -17.44 6.44 -9.20
N LEU A 96 -17.87 5.32 -9.77
CA LEU A 96 -18.65 4.32 -9.05
C LEU A 96 -17.86 3.69 -7.89
N LEU A 97 -16.60 3.32 -8.12
CA LEU A 97 -15.74 2.72 -7.10
C LEU A 97 -15.45 3.69 -5.95
N LEU A 98 -15.18 4.97 -6.24
CA LEU A 98 -15.01 5.97 -5.18
C LEU A 98 -16.32 6.28 -4.46
N ALA A 99 -17.45 6.33 -5.17
CA ALA A 99 -18.75 6.49 -4.53
C ALA A 99 -19.04 5.33 -3.56
N LEU A 100 -18.72 4.09 -3.96
CA LEU A 100 -18.82 2.90 -3.11
C LEU A 100 -17.86 2.97 -1.93
N GLY A 101 -16.62 3.44 -2.12
CA GLY A 101 -15.65 3.66 -1.03
C GLY A 101 -16.16 4.67 -0.02
N THR A 102 -16.64 5.82 -0.51
CA THR A 102 -17.19 6.89 0.33
C THR A 102 -18.41 6.41 1.10
N PHE A 103 -19.35 5.72 0.43
CA PHE A 103 -20.52 5.14 1.08
C PHE A 103 -20.14 4.05 2.09
N GLY A 104 -19.17 3.19 1.76
CA GLY A 104 -18.67 2.15 2.66
C GLY A 104 -18.07 2.73 3.94
N THR A 105 -17.19 3.74 3.82
CA THR A 105 -16.59 4.42 4.97
C THR A 105 -17.62 5.20 5.79
N THR A 106 -18.56 5.89 5.12
CA THR A 106 -19.65 6.62 5.80
C THR A 106 -20.57 5.65 6.55
N GLY A 107 -21.05 4.60 5.88
CA GLY A 107 -21.91 3.57 6.45
C GLY A 107 -21.24 2.81 7.60
N TYR A 108 -19.96 2.49 7.46
CA TYR A 108 -19.17 1.92 8.55
C TYR A 108 -19.12 2.86 9.76
N THR A 109 -18.89 4.15 9.54
CA THR A 109 -18.85 5.15 10.62
C THR A 109 -20.19 5.22 11.36
N LEU A 110 -21.31 5.33 10.64
CA LEU A 110 -22.66 5.32 11.22
C LEU A 110 -22.93 4.02 12.03
N GLY A 111 -22.50 2.87 11.50
CA GLY A 111 -22.59 1.58 12.17
C GLY A 111 -21.72 1.51 13.43
N ALA A 112 -20.48 2.00 13.37
CA ALA A 112 -19.55 2.04 14.49
C ALA A 112 -20.07 2.93 15.62
N ILE A 113 -20.61 4.12 15.29
CA ILE A 113 -21.28 5.02 16.23
C ILE A 113 -22.45 4.29 16.90
N SER A 114 -23.32 3.68 16.10
CA SER A 114 -24.52 2.98 16.59
C SER A 114 -24.16 1.80 17.49
N TYR A 115 -23.09 1.07 17.17
CA TYR A 115 -22.62 -0.07 17.97
C TYR A 115 -21.96 0.37 19.28
N ARG A 116 -21.05 1.36 19.24
CA ARG A 116 -20.31 1.86 20.41
C ARG A 116 -21.21 2.58 21.41
N LEU A 117 -22.14 3.41 20.93
CA LEU A 117 -22.99 4.25 21.77
C LEU A 117 -24.34 3.58 22.11
N GLY A 118 -24.57 2.34 21.70
CA GLY A 118 -25.75 1.56 22.11
C GLY A 118 -27.04 1.90 21.35
N GLY A 119 -26.95 2.35 20.11
CA GLY A 119 -28.08 2.44 19.18
C GLY A 119 -27.98 3.56 18.15
N VAL A 120 -28.80 3.45 17.11
CA VAL A 120 -28.94 4.47 16.05
C VAL A 120 -29.51 5.80 16.55
N VAL A 121 -30.09 5.80 17.76
CA VAL A 121 -30.61 7.03 18.38
C VAL A 121 -29.49 8.06 18.52
N ASN A 122 -28.25 7.63 18.74
CA ASN A 122 -27.05 8.47 18.90
C ASN A 122 -26.58 9.21 17.63
N LEU A 123 -27.26 8.99 16.50
CA LEU A 123 -26.93 9.64 15.24
C LEU A 123 -27.63 11.00 15.14
N GLU A 124 -26.83 12.06 15.07
CA GLU A 124 -27.31 13.41 14.79
C GLU A 124 -27.73 13.56 13.31
N PRO A 125 -28.50 14.62 12.95
CA PRO A 125 -28.93 14.85 11.57
C PRO A 125 -27.80 14.85 10.55
N GLY A 126 -26.60 15.30 10.92
CA GLY A 126 -25.43 15.28 10.04
C GLY A 126 -25.06 13.87 9.57
N ALA A 127 -25.12 12.88 10.47
CA ALA A 127 -24.84 11.49 10.14
C ALA A 127 -25.89 10.92 9.18
N TRP A 128 -27.17 11.20 9.41
CA TRP A 128 -28.25 10.77 8.50
C TRP A 128 -28.13 11.39 7.12
N VAL A 129 -27.83 12.69 7.04
CA VAL A 129 -27.58 13.37 5.77
C VAL A 129 -26.39 12.74 5.05
N ALA A 130 -25.30 12.44 5.76
CA ALA A 130 -24.12 11.79 5.19
C ALA A 130 -24.45 10.42 4.60
N GLY A 131 -25.14 9.57 5.36
CA GLY A 131 -25.54 8.23 4.94
C GLY A 131 -26.48 8.25 3.73
N ILE A 132 -27.50 9.11 3.74
CA ILE A 132 -28.46 9.22 2.64
C ILE A 132 -27.79 9.82 1.39
N ALA A 133 -27.02 10.89 1.53
CA ALA A 133 -26.34 11.54 0.41
C ALA A 133 -25.31 10.60 -0.25
N SER A 134 -24.53 9.88 0.54
CA SER A 134 -23.54 8.94 0.00
C SER A 134 -24.20 7.73 -0.68
N LEU A 135 -25.33 7.24 -0.15
CA LEU A 135 -26.13 6.22 -0.81
C LEU A 135 -26.71 6.71 -2.14
N LEU A 136 -27.30 7.91 -2.16
CA LEU A 136 -27.81 8.53 -3.39
C LEU A 136 -26.71 8.72 -4.43
N THR A 137 -25.50 9.07 -4.00
CA THR A 137 -24.32 9.19 -4.88
C THR A 137 -24.02 7.87 -5.59
N VAL A 138 -24.02 6.75 -4.86
CA VAL A 138 -23.84 5.40 -5.42
C VAL A 138 -24.97 5.04 -6.38
N LEU A 139 -26.23 5.26 -5.99
CA LEU A 139 -27.39 4.96 -6.83
C LEU A 139 -27.36 5.77 -8.14
N CYS A 140 -27.01 7.05 -8.08
CA CYS A 140 -26.85 7.86 -9.28
C CYS A 140 -25.65 7.39 -10.12
N ALA A 141 -24.53 7.00 -9.49
CA ALA A 141 -23.36 6.50 -10.19
C ALA A 141 -23.63 5.19 -10.95
N LEU A 142 -24.48 4.31 -10.41
CA LEU A 142 -24.98 3.10 -11.09
C LEU A 142 -25.88 3.41 -12.31
N GLY A 143 -26.41 4.62 -12.39
CA GLY A 143 -27.15 5.13 -13.55
C GLY A 143 -26.26 5.70 -14.66
N ILE A 144 -24.94 5.83 -14.44
CA ILE A 144 -24.01 6.32 -15.47
C ILE A 144 -23.75 5.19 -16.47
N PRO A 145 -23.90 5.43 -17.79
CA PRO A 145 -23.57 4.44 -18.82
C PRO A 145 -22.11 3.98 -18.74
N ALA A 146 -21.85 2.70 -18.99
CA ALA A 146 -20.49 2.15 -19.01
C ALA A 146 -19.64 2.79 -20.12
N ASP A 147 -18.32 2.92 -19.89
CA ASP A 147 -17.39 3.52 -20.86
C ASP A 147 -17.01 2.56 -22.01
N GLN A 148 -17.30 1.26 -21.88
CA GLN A 148 -17.07 0.23 -22.91
C GLN A 148 -18.36 -0.50 -23.26
N ASP A 149 -18.55 -0.72 -24.55
CA ASP A 149 -19.53 -1.67 -25.08
C ASP A 149 -18.88 -3.07 -25.05
N ASP A 150 -19.31 -3.94 -24.14
CA ASP A 150 -19.08 -5.37 -24.35
C ASP A 150 -19.98 -5.77 -25.54
N GLU A 151 -19.40 -6.28 -26.64
CA GLU A 151 -20.12 -6.81 -27.83
C GLU A 151 -21.25 -7.78 -27.45
N THR A 152 -21.13 -8.42 -26.28
CA THR A 152 -22.24 -9.12 -25.63
C THR A 152 -23.12 -8.11 -24.89
N THR A 153 -24.23 -7.68 -25.51
CA THR A 153 -25.31 -6.93 -24.83
C THR A 153 -25.65 -7.60 -23.49
N ALA A 154 -25.15 -7.03 -22.39
CA ALA A 154 -25.35 -7.56 -21.04
C ALA A 154 -26.84 -7.49 -20.68
N THR A 155 -27.56 -8.60 -20.84
CA THR A 155 -29.01 -8.65 -20.60
C THR A 155 -29.34 -8.60 -19.12
N GLY A 156 -28.55 -9.26 -18.26
CA GLY A 156 -28.75 -9.33 -16.81
C GLY A 156 -28.14 -8.18 -15.99
N ALA A 157 -28.73 -7.88 -14.84
CA ALA A 157 -28.28 -6.81 -13.93
C ALA A 157 -26.83 -7.01 -13.45
N TRP A 158 -26.44 -8.26 -13.15
CA TRP A 158 -25.07 -8.59 -12.73
C TRP A 158 -24.03 -8.33 -13.83
N ALA A 159 -24.37 -8.64 -15.08
CA ALA A 159 -23.50 -8.40 -16.22
C ALA A 159 -23.30 -6.89 -16.45
N ARG A 160 -24.36 -6.08 -16.28
CA ARG A 160 -24.27 -4.61 -16.35
C ARG A 160 -23.46 -4.01 -15.21
N LEU A 161 -23.56 -4.55 -14.00
CA LEU A 161 -22.74 -4.11 -12.88
C LEU A 161 -21.25 -4.45 -13.12
N ARG A 162 -20.97 -5.65 -13.65
CA ARG A 162 -19.59 -6.03 -13.97
C ARG A 162 -19.00 -5.14 -15.07
N SER A 163 -19.78 -4.75 -16.07
CA SER A 163 -19.32 -3.85 -17.14
C SER A 163 -19.12 -2.42 -16.63
N SER A 164 -19.96 -1.92 -15.72
CA SER A 164 -19.78 -0.58 -15.14
C SER A 164 -18.52 -0.44 -14.26
N LEU A 165 -17.96 -1.56 -13.78
CA LEU A 165 -16.70 -1.62 -13.02
C LEU A 165 -15.45 -1.76 -13.92
N ARG A 166 -15.62 -1.93 -15.23
CA ARG A 166 -14.52 -1.98 -16.20
C ARG A 166 -14.20 -0.58 -16.72
N ALA A 167 -12.90 -0.32 -16.92
CA ALA A 167 -12.42 0.93 -17.50
C ALA A 167 -11.58 0.62 -18.76
N PRO A 168 -11.68 1.44 -19.82
CA PRO A 168 -10.81 1.34 -20.99
C PRO A 168 -9.34 1.57 -20.67
N ALA A 169 -8.47 1.14 -21.58
CA ALA A 169 -7.05 1.48 -21.53
C ALA A 169 -6.85 3.00 -21.55
N ALA A 170 -5.87 3.48 -20.77
CA ALA A 170 -5.60 4.90 -20.63
C ALA A 170 -5.19 5.52 -21.97
N ARG A 171 -5.85 6.63 -22.34
CA ARG A 171 -5.47 7.39 -23.53
C ARG A 171 -4.15 8.14 -23.31
N PRO A 172 -3.28 8.21 -24.33
CA PRO A 172 -2.07 9.02 -24.28
C PRO A 172 -2.37 10.46 -23.84
N ALA A 173 -1.44 11.09 -23.13
CA ALA A 173 -1.59 12.50 -22.77
C ALA A 173 -1.64 13.33 -24.06
N THR A 174 -2.72 14.10 -24.24
CA THR A 174 -2.89 14.97 -25.41
C THR A 174 -2.20 16.33 -25.24
N ILE A 175 -1.81 16.68 -24.02
CA ILE A 175 -1.14 17.94 -23.68
C ILE A 175 0.29 17.61 -23.23
N SER A 176 1.28 18.17 -23.92
CA SER A 176 2.68 18.15 -23.49
C SER A 176 2.89 19.22 -22.42
N LEU A 177 3.15 18.78 -21.19
CA LEU A 177 3.51 19.69 -20.10
C LEU A 177 5.00 20.07 -20.19
N PRO A 178 5.39 21.27 -19.73
CA PRO A 178 6.80 21.59 -19.53
C PRO A 178 7.48 20.58 -18.59
N SER A 179 8.77 20.30 -18.79
CA SER A 179 9.50 19.29 -18.00
C SER A 179 9.47 19.54 -16.48
N TRP A 180 9.54 20.81 -16.04
CA TRP A 180 9.44 21.14 -14.62
C TRP A 180 8.08 20.77 -14.02
N ALA A 181 6.99 20.89 -14.80
CA ALA A 181 5.64 20.56 -14.36
C ALA A 181 5.44 19.04 -14.30
N GLU A 182 6.05 18.29 -15.23
CA GLU A 182 6.07 16.83 -15.17
C GLU A 182 6.79 16.32 -13.92
N ILE A 183 7.94 16.90 -13.57
CA ILE A 183 8.71 16.55 -12.37
C ILE A 183 7.93 16.90 -11.10
N LEU A 184 7.33 18.09 -11.04
CA LEU A 184 6.50 18.52 -9.91
C LEU A 184 5.32 17.56 -9.71
N LEU A 185 4.67 17.13 -10.81
CA LEU A 185 3.58 16.17 -10.76
C LEU A 185 4.02 14.81 -10.22
N ILE A 186 5.20 14.31 -10.63
CA ILE A 186 5.79 13.10 -10.07
C ILE A 186 6.00 13.27 -8.55
N ALA A 187 6.65 14.36 -8.14
CA ALA A 187 6.93 14.62 -6.73
C ALA A 187 5.66 14.72 -5.87
N VAL A 188 4.65 15.46 -6.34
CA VAL A 188 3.35 15.58 -5.66
C VAL A 188 2.64 14.23 -5.60
N ALA A 189 2.68 13.42 -6.65
CA ALA A 189 2.04 12.10 -6.65
C ALA A 189 2.70 11.14 -5.65
N PHE A 190 4.04 11.09 -5.61
CA PHE A 190 4.76 10.28 -4.62
C PHE A 190 4.57 10.81 -3.20
N GLY A 191 4.61 12.13 -2.99
CA GLY A 191 4.35 12.75 -1.69
C GLY A 191 2.94 12.47 -1.17
N LEU A 192 1.93 12.54 -2.05
CA LEU A 192 0.55 12.17 -1.70
C LEU A 192 0.44 10.68 -1.36
N ALA A 193 1.09 9.79 -2.12
CA ALA A 193 1.09 8.36 -1.82
C ALA A 193 1.75 8.06 -0.47
N LEU A 194 2.89 8.71 -0.18
CA LEU A 194 3.57 8.59 1.11
C LEU A 194 2.73 9.16 2.26
N TYR A 195 2.06 10.29 2.05
CA TYR A 195 1.15 10.88 3.04
C TYR A 195 -0.02 9.95 3.36
N VAL A 196 -0.69 9.39 2.33
CA VAL A 196 -1.77 8.42 2.53
C VAL A 196 -1.27 7.21 3.33
N PHE A 197 -0.11 6.67 2.95
CA PHE A 197 0.50 5.54 3.66
C PHE A 197 0.83 5.87 5.12
N THR A 198 1.44 7.03 5.37
CA THR A 198 1.82 7.50 6.72
C THR A 198 0.59 7.73 7.59
N TYR A 199 -0.45 8.36 7.04
CA TYR A 199 -1.73 8.56 7.72
C TYR A 199 -2.33 7.22 8.19
N GLY A 200 -2.20 6.16 7.39
CA GLY A 200 -2.66 4.82 7.76
C GLY A 200 -1.88 4.18 8.92
N ILE A 201 -0.59 4.50 9.08
CA ILE A 201 0.24 4.00 10.17
C ILE A 201 -0.02 4.78 11.46
N ASP A 202 -0.27 6.08 11.33
CA ASP A 202 -0.43 7.01 12.46
C ASP A 202 -1.87 7.09 12.99
N THR A 203 -2.78 6.21 12.53
CA THR A 203 -4.17 6.22 12.99
C THR A 203 -4.28 5.91 14.48
N GLU A 204 -4.94 6.79 15.23
CA GLU A 204 -5.01 6.72 16.69
C GLU A 204 -5.91 5.60 17.24
N TYR A 205 -6.93 5.18 16.50
CA TYR A 205 -7.93 4.20 16.98
C TYR A 205 -8.46 3.29 15.85
N VAL A 206 -8.98 2.12 16.26
CA VAL A 206 -9.34 1.01 15.36
C VAL A 206 -10.44 1.39 14.37
N GLU A 207 -11.43 2.18 14.79
CA GLU A 207 -12.50 2.64 13.91
C GLU A 207 -11.96 3.52 12.79
N LEU A 208 -11.05 4.45 13.10
CA LEU A 208 -10.41 5.31 12.11
C LEU A 208 -9.62 4.47 11.09
N PHE A 209 -8.82 3.53 11.58
CA PHE A 209 -8.03 2.64 10.73
C PHE A 209 -8.91 1.79 9.81
N THR A 210 -10.02 1.24 10.32
CA THR A 210 -10.95 0.43 9.52
C THR A 210 -11.64 1.27 8.44
N GLY A 211 -12.11 2.47 8.78
CA GLY A 211 -12.68 3.42 7.82
C GLY A 211 -11.66 3.83 6.74
N TYR A 212 -10.40 4.04 7.14
CA TYR A 212 -9.27 4.35 6.26
C TYR A 212 -9.01 3.21 5.27
N LEU A 213 -8.98 1.95 5.73
CA LEU A 213 -8.78 0.79 4.87
C LEU A 213 -9.88 0.66 3.81
N ILE A 214 -11.15 0.85 4.17
CA ILE A 214 -12.27 0.80 3.22
C ILE A 214 -12.06 1.83 2.11
N LEU A 215 -11.75 3.08 2.49
CA LEU A 215 -11.57 4.17 1.53
C LEU A 215 -10.33 3.96 0.65
N VAL A 216 -9.19 3.58 1.24
CA VAL A 216 -7.93 3.41 0.50
C VAL A 216 -7.97 2.21 -0.41
N VAL A 217 -8.60 1.10 -0.02
CA VAL A 217 -8.73 -0.08 -0.89
C VAL A 217 -9.61 0.25 -2.10
N LEU A 218 -10.84 0.74 -1.87
CA LEU A 218 -11.75 1.06 -2.97
C LEU A 218 -11.27 2.25 -3.79
N GLY A 219 -10.67 3.26 -3.16
CA GLY A 219 -10.07 4.41 -3.80
C GLY A 219 -8.80 4.09 -4.57
N GLY A 220 -7.97 3.16 -4.09
CA GLY A 220 -6.83 2.62 -4.81
C GLY A 220 -7.26 1.89 -6.08
N ILE A 221 -8.28 1.02 -5.98
CA ILE A 221 -8.86 0.36 -7.16
C ILE A 221 -9.43 1.41 -8.11
N ALA A 222 -10.20 2.40 -7.63
CA ALA A 222 -10.73 3.48 -8.46
C ALA A 222 -9.61 4.26 -9.17
N LEU A 223 -8.52 4.59 -8.46
CA LEU A 223 -7.35 5.28 -8.98
C LEU A 223 -6.70 4.49 -10.12
N THR A 224 -6.55 3.16 -9.98
CA THR A 224 -6.05 2.33 -11.10
C THR A 224 -6.95 2.39 -12.32
N LYS A 225 -8.28 2.44 -12.13
CA LYS A 225 -9.27 2.53 -13.20
C LYS A 225 -9.30 3.91 -13.88
N THR A 226 -8.83 4.97 -13.22
CA THR A 226 -8.70 6.28 -13.89
C THR A 226 -7.71 6.23 -15.03
N GLY A 227 -6.66 5.40 -14.94
CA GLY A 227 -5.51 5.38 -15.83
C GLY A 227 -4.41 6.40 -15.46
N LEU A 228 -4.57 7.20 -14.41
CA LEU A 228 -3.53 8.10 -13.91
C LEU A 228 -2.22 7.39 -13.54
N PRO A 229 -2.23 6.21 -12.88
CA PRO A 229 -0.98 5.51 -12.56
C PRO A 229 -0.17 5.15 -13.81
N SER A 230 -0.82 4.75 -14.91
CA SER A 230 -0.13 4.45 -16.16
C SER A 230 0.57 5.68 -16.77
N ARG A 231 -0.05 6.87 -16.65
CA ARG A 231 0.56 8.13 -17.07
C ARG A 231 1.71 8.52 -16.16
N LEU A 232 1.54 8.37 -14.84
CA LEU A 232 2.60 8.62 -13.87
C LEU A 232 3.80 7.72 -14.14
N THR A 233 3.59 6.43 -14.40
CA THR A 233 4.67 5.50 -14.77
C THR A 233 5.39 5.93 -16.05
N ALA A 234 4.67 6.37 -17.08
CA ALA A 234 5.29 6.89 -18.30
C ALA A 234 6.11 8.16 -18.07
N LEU A 235 5.63 9.09 -17.23
CA LEU A 235 6.36 10.31 -16.85
C LEU A 235 7.60 9.98 -16.01
N THR A 236 7.48 9.08 -15.04
CA THR A 236 8.60 8.61 -14.22
C THR A 236 9.65 7.90 -15.07
N ALA A 237 9.24 7.11 -16.07
CA ALA A 237 10.17 6.48 -17.01
C ALA A 237 10.91 7.51 -17.88
N LYS A 238 10.22 8.57 -18.33
CA LYS A 238 10.82 9.69 -19.08
C LYS A 238 11.87 10.43 -18.25
N HIS A 239 11.60 10.64 -16.95
CA HIS A 239 12.49 11.33 -16.00
C HIS A 239 13.21 10.38 -15.05
N ARG A 240 13.55 9.16 -15.50
CA ARG A 240 14.06 8.09 -14.64
C ARG A 240 15.26 8.52 -13.80
N THR A 241 16.21 9.24 -14.38
CA THR A 241 17.40 9.71 -13.64
C THR A 241 17.00 10.61 -12.48
N ILE A 242 16.11 11.58 -12.72
CA ILE A 242 15.65 12.52 -11.70
C ILE A 242 14.86 11.79 -10.61
N ALA A 243 13.96 10.88 -11.01
CA ALA A 243 13.17 10.11 -10.06
C ALA A 243 14.04 9.20 -9.18
N LEU A 244 15.04 8.54 -9.76
CA LEU A 244 16.01 7.73 -9.02
C LEU A 244 16.85 8.60 -8.08
N THR A 245 17.41 9.71 -8.56
CA THR A 245 18.20 10.62 -7.71
C THR A 245 17.35 11.17 -6.56
N ALA A 246 16.09 11.53 -6.83
CA ALA A 246 15.18 12.02 -5.80
C ALA A 246 14.85 10.93 -4.77
N ALA A 247 14.64 9.68 -5.21
CA ALA A 247 14.42 8.56 -4.29
C ALA A 247 15.65 8.27 -3.41
N PHE A 248 16.86 8.30 -3.97
CA PHE A 248 18.10 8.15 -3.21
C PHE A 248 18.31 9.30 -2.21
N VAL A 249 18.07 10.54 -2.64
CA VAL A 249 18.15 11.71 -1.75
C VAL A 249 17.10 11.62 -0.64
N ALA A 250 15.87 11.21 -0.95
CA ALA A 250 14.83 11.02 0.05
C ALA A 250 15.19 9.91 1.05
N ALA A 251 15.76 8.80 0.59
CA ALA A 251 16.24 7.73 1.47
C ALA A 251 17.40 8.17 2.36
N ALA A 252 18.35 8.94 1.83
CA ALA A 252 19.47 9.50 2.61
C ALA A 252 19.02 10.59 3.59
N ALA A 253 17.98 11.36 3.24
CA ALA A 253 17.40 12.40 4.10
C ALA A 253 16.45 11.83 5.17
N PHE A 254 15.85 10.65 4.94
CA PHE A 254 14.91 10.00 5.84
C PHE A 254 15.37 9.91 7.31
N PRO A 255 16.59 9.44 7.66
CA PRO A 255 17.03 9.38 9.05
C PRO A 255 17.02 10.75 9.75
N PHE A 256 17.28 11.85 9.02
CA PHE A 256 17.29 13.20 9.58
C PHE A 256 15.90 13.77 9.86
N THR A 257 14.84 13.18 9.31
CA THR A 257 13.47 13.62 9.56
C THR A 257 12.81 12.86 10.71
N GLN A 258 13.42 11.79 11.21
CA GLN A 258 12.87 10.98 12.27
C GLN A 258 13.40 11.42 13.64
N THR A 259 12.50 11.61 14.59
CA THR A 259 12.84 11.90 15.99
C THR A 259 12.78 10.68 16.90
N ASN A 260 12.22 9.56 16.41
CA ASN A 260 12.05 8.32 17.15
C ASN A 260 12.70 7.15 16.38
N ASP A 261 13.52 6.35 17.08
CA ASP A 261 14.20 5.16 16.55
C ASP A 261 13.25 4.10 15.99
N THR A 262 11.98 4.13 16.41
CA THR A 262 10.96 3.16 15.99
C THR A 262 10.78 3.15 14.47
N TYR A 263 10.58 4.31 13.84
CA TYR A 263 10.37 4.39 12.39
C TYR A 263 11.63 4.00 11.62
N THR A 264 12.78 4.34 12.16
CA THR A 264 14.08 4.04 11.56
C THR A 264 14.41 2.54 11.63
N ASN A 265 14.04 1.87 12.72
CA ASN A 265 14.12 0.42 12.87
C ASN A 265 13.16 -0.30 11.91
N VAL A 266 11.90 0.15 11.83
CA VAL A 266 10.92 -0.42 10.89
C VAL A 266 11.42 -0.27 9.46
N ALA A 267 11.91 0.91 9.09
CA ALA A 267 12.48 1.13 7.76
C ALA A 267 13.74 0.27 7.51
N ALA A 268 14.56 0.00 8.52
CA ALA A 268 15.74 -0.85 8.37
C ALA A 268 15.32 -2.31 8.10
N ASN A 269 14.29 -2.79 8.80
CA ASN A 269 13.67 -4.09 8.51
C ASN A 269 13.07 -4.14 7.11
N ILE A 270 12.43 -3.06 6.65
CA ILE A 270 11.92 -2.97 5.27
C ILE A 270 13.06 -3.12 4.26
N LEU A 271 14.22 -2.47 4.48
CA LEU A 271 15.38 -2.60 3.61
C LEU A 271 15.97 -4.02 3.61
N VAL A 272 16.02 -4.68 4.77
CA VAL A 272 16.41 -6.09 4.87
C VAL A 272 15.47 -6.97 4.06
N PHE A 273 14.16 -6.87 4.27
CA PHE A 273 13.17 -7.65 3.53
C PHE A 273 13.09 -7.28 2.05
N ALA A 274 13.36 -6.03 1.67
CA ALA A 274 13.47 -5.62 0.27
C ALA A 274 14.66 -6.30 -0.41
N THR A 275 15.81 -6.40 0.27
CA THR A 275 16.99 -7.12 -0.23
C THR A 275 16.70 -8.62 -0.38
N VAL A 276 16.00 -9.20 0.58
CA VAL A 276 15.51 -10.60 0.53
C VAL A 276 14.58 -10.80 -0.67
N ALA A 277 13.63 -9.89 -0.89
CA ALA A 277 12.71 -9.94 -2.03
C ALA A 277 13.42 -9.78 -3.38
N LEU A 278 14.47 -8.95 -3.46
CA LEU A 278 15.30 -8.84 -4.66
C LEU A 278 16.00 -10.16 -4.97
N GLY A 279 16.57 -10.83 -3.98
CA GLY A 279 17.17 -12.15 -4.18
C GLY A 279 16.14 -13.22 -4.56
N LEU A 280 14.93 -13.17 -3.98
CA LEU A 280 13.82 -14.03 -4.38
C LEU A 280 13.40 -13.80 -5.84
N ASN A 281 13.40 -12.54 -6.30
CA ASN A 281 13.10 -12.20 -7.70
C ASN A 281 14.14 -12.78 -8.68
N VAL A 282 15.40 -12.93 -8.25
CA VAL A 282 16.41 -13.62 -9.07
C VAL A 282 16.07 -15.10 -9.22
N VAL A 283 15.71 -15.78 -8.13
CA VAL A 283 15.40 -17.22 -8.17
C VAL A 283 14.07 -17.52 -8.88
N VAL A 284 12.99 -16.90 -8.42
CA VAL A 284 11.64 -17.17 -8.93
C VAL A 284 11.40 -16.44 -10.25
N GLY A 285 11.82 -15.18 -10.34
CA GLY A 285 11.54 -14.31 -11.49
C GLY A 285 12.44 -14.57 -12.69
N LEU A 286 13.75 -14.75 -12.48
CA LEU A 286 14.71 -14.96 -13.58
C LEU A 286 14.98 -16.45 -13.86
N ALA A 287 15.16 -17.28 -12.83
CA ALA A 287 15.43 -18.70 -13.02
C ALA A 287 14.16 -19.55 -13.19
N GLY A 288 12.97 -19.03 -12.81
CA GLY A 288 11.69 -19.71 -12.98
C GLY A 288 11.48 -20.90 -12.04
N LEU A 289 12.23 -20.96 -10.94
CA LEU A 289 12.16 -22.03 -9.95
C LEU A 289 11.23 -21.60 -8.81
N LEU A 290 10.20 -22.40 -8.52
CA LEU A 290 9.34 -22.16 -7.36
C LEU A 290 10.10 -22.51 -6.08
N ASP A 291 10.50 -21.48 -5.32
CA ASP A 291 11.24 -21.63 -4.06
C ASP A 291 10.40 -21.10 -2.89
N LEU A 292 9.83 -22.04 -2.12
CA LEU A 292 9.09 -21.75 -0.89
C LEU A 292 9.99 -21.82 0.36
N GLY A 293 11.23 -22.28 0.21
CA GLY A 293 12.22 -22.45 1.27
C GLY A 293 13.24 -21.32 1.37
N TYR A 294 13.08 -20.26 0.58
CA TYR A 294 14.07 -19.18 0.42
C TYR A 294 14.57 -18.58 1.74
N VAL A 295 13.68 -18.46 2.74
CA VAL A 295 14.00 -17.92 4.07
C VAL A 295 15.04 -18.75 4.81
N ALA A 296 15.18 -20.04 4.52
CA ALA A 296 16.23 -20.86 5.11
C ALA A 296 17.63 -20.44 4.64
N PHE A 297 17.81 -20.02 3.38
CA PHE A 297 19.10 -19.51 2.91
C PHE A 297 19.48 -18.18 3.55
N LEU A 298 18.49 -17.31 3.78
CA LEU A 298 18.65 -16.10 4.58
C LEU A 298 19.08 -16.45 6.02
N GLY A 299 18.38 -17.41 6.64
CA GLY A 299 18.67 -17.86 8.00
C GLY A 299 20.07 -18.45 8.14
N VAL A 300 20.50 -19.33 7.22
CA VAL A 300 21.86 -19.90 7.21
C VAL A 300 22.92 -18.80 7.22
N GLY A 301 22.76 -17.79 6.35
CA GLY A 301 23.71 -16.68 6.27
C GLY A 301 23.71 -15.81 7.52
N ALA A 302 22.52 -15.52 8.06
CA ALA A 302 22.35 -14.73 9.28
C ALA A 302 22.97 -15.42 10.50
N TYR A 303 22.68 -16.70 10.72
CA TYR A 303 23.28 -17.47 11.83
C TYR A 303 24.78 -17.65 11.66
N ALA A 304 25.26 -17.95 10.45
CA ALA A 304 26.69 -18.09 10.20
C ALA A 304 27.46 -16.77 10.46
N ALA A 305 26.90 -15.62 10.04
CA ALA A 305 27.49 -14.32 10.35
C ALA A 305 27.42 -13.99 11.85
N ALA A 306 26.29 -14.28 12.51
CA ALA A 306 26.10 -14.06 13.94
C ALA A 306 27.07 -14.88 14.80
N LEU A 307 27.28 -16.15 14.46
CA LEU A 307 28.19 -17.06 15.17
C LEU A 307 29.64 -16.57 15.17
N VAL A 308 30.10 -15.94 14.09
CA VAL A 308 31.47 -15.41 14.00
C VAL A 308 31.57 -13.92 14.31
N SER A 309 30.46 -13.26 14.65
CA SER A 309 30.44 -11.81 14.95
C SER A 309 31.14 -11.47 16.28
N GLY A 310 31.38 -12.47 17.14
CA GLY A 310 31.82 -12.29 18.52
C GLY A 310 30.74 -11.69 19.42
N SER A 311 29.46 -11.95 19.11
CA SER A 311 28.38 -11.78 20.09
C SER A 311 28.69 -12.56 21.38
N PRO A 312 28.40 -12.01 22.58
CA PRO A 312 28.51 -12.74 23.84
C PRO A 312 27.69 -14.03 23.89
N ASP A 313 26.61 -14.07 23.12
CA ASP A 313 25.68 -15.21 23.03
C ASP A 313 26.07 -16.18 21.90
N SER A 314 27.24 -15.99 21.28
CA SER A 314 27.80 -16.92 20.30
C SER A 314 28.50 -18.10 20.98
N THR A 315 28.18 -19.31 20.53
CA THR A 315 28.75 -20.57 21.03
C THR A 315 30.16 -20.86 20.52
N ILE A 316 30.58 -20.24 19.41
CA ILE A 316 31.86 -20.53 18.73
C ILE A 316 33.03 -19.70 19.30
N GLY A 317 32.74 -18.61 20.03
CA GLY A 317 33.76 -17.77 20.69
C GLY A 317 34.73 -17.07 19.73
N VAL A 318 34.44 -17.07 18.42
CA VAL A 318 35.26 -16.43 17.39
C VAL A 318 34.72 -15.03 17.11
N HIS A 319 35.63 -14.06 17.00
CA HIS A 319 35.31 -12.67 16.67
C HIS A 319 35.99 -12.26 15.36
N PHE A 320 35.22 -12.27 14.29
CA PHE A 320 35.63 -11.76 12.99
C PHE A 320 35.23 -10.28 12.85
N PRO A 321 36.03 -9.47 12.14
CA PRO A 321 35.59 -8.13 11.76
C PRO A 321 34.33 -8.23 10.89
N PHE A 322 33.48 -7.20 10.94
CA PHE A 322 32.17 -7.19 10.29
C PHE A 322 32.18 -7.72 8.84
N TRP A 323 33.08 -7.23 8.00
CA TRP A 323 33.16 -7.68 6.60
C TRP A 323 33.53 -9.16 6.45
N ALA A 324 34.38 -9.68 7.33
CA ALA A 324 34.69 -11.11 7.33
C ALA A 324 33.49 -11.93 7.83
N ALA A 325 32.73 -11.44 8.82
CA ALA A 325 31.48 -12.09 9.25
C ALA A 325 30.43 -12.12 8.13
N VAL A 326 30.26 -11.03 7.39
CA VAL A 326 29.38 -10.96 6.20
C VAL A 326 29.81 -11.95 5.13
N LEU A 327 31.12 -12.05 4.84
CA LEU A 327 31.65 -13.01 3.87
C LEU A 327 31.47 -14.46 4.32
N THR A 328 31.62 -14.74 5.62
CA THR A 328 31.33 -16.07 6.18
C THR A 328 29.85 -16.43 6.01
N GLY A 329 28.94 -15.50 6.29
CA GLY A 329 27.51 -15.68 6.04
C GLY A 329 27.21 -15.96 4.57
N ALA A 330 27.77 -15.16 3.66
CA ALA A 330 27.62 -15.35 2.21
C ALA A 330 28.18 -16.70 1.73
N ALA A 331 29.36 -17.11 2.23
CA ALA A 331 29.97 -18.38 1.91
C ALA A 331 29.15 -19.57 2.44
N ALA A 332 28.63 -19.47 3.66
CA ALA A 332 27.74 -20.49 4.24
C ALA A 332 26.46 -20.64 3.42
N SER A 333 25.77 -19.53 3.10
CA SER A 333 24.59 -19.55 2.25
C SER A 333 24.89 -20.11 0.85
N LEU A 334 26.05 -19.81 0.27
CA LEU A 334 26.48 -20.37 -1.02
C LEU A 334 26.70 -21.89 -0.93
N VAL A 335 27.40 -22.37 0.09
CA VAL A 335 27.66 -23.81 0.28
C VAL A 335 26.35 -24.56 0.48
N PHE A 336 25.47 -24.10 1.36
CA PHE A 336 24.15 -24.69 1.56
C PHE A 336 23.29 -24.59 0.29
N GLY A 337 23.35 -23.46 -0.41
CA GLY A 337 22.70 -23.26 -1.70
C GLY A 337 23.12 -24.29 -2.74
N ILE A 338 24.41 -24.64 -2.83
CA ILE A 338 24.90 -25.68 -3.73
C ILE A 338 24.46 -27.07 -3.27
N VAL A 339 24.62 -27.37 -1.97
CA VAL A 339 24.27 -28.69 -1.41
C VAL A 339 22.80 -29.01 -1.59
N ILE A 340 21.92 -28.03 -1.38
CA ILE A 340 20.46 -28.19 -1.49
C ILE A 340 19.98 -27.94 -2.94
N GLY A 341 20.58 -26.99 -3.65
CA GLY A 341 20.22 -26.62 -5.01
C GLY A 341 20.57 -27.71 -6.03
N ALA A 342 21.73 -28.37 -5.90
CA ALA A 342 22.15 -29.36 -6.88
C ALA A 342 21.19 -30.58 -7.01
N PRO A 343 20.64 -31.15 -5.92
CA PRO A 343 19.58 -32.15 -5.99
C PRO A 343 18.25 -31.60 -6.52
N THR A 344 17.84 -30.40 -6.10
CA THR A 344 16.51 -29.86 -6.41
C THR A 344 16.36 -29.42 -7.86
N LEU A 345 17.46 -29.03 -8.52
CA LEU A 345 17.48 -28.75 -9.97
C LEU A 345 17.06 -29.94 -10.84
N ARG A 346 17.07 -31.16 -10.30
CA ARG A 346 16.58 -32.37 -11.00
C ARG A 346 15.07 -32.52 -10.94
N LEU A 347 14.39 -31.76 -10.07
CA LEU A 347 12.94 -31.77 -9.87
C LEU A 347 12.29 -30.66 -10.71
N ARG A 348 11.01 -30.83 -11.05
CA ARG A 348 10.25 -29.85 -11.85
C ARG A 348 8.89 -29.59 -11.24
N GLY A 349 8.41 -28.37 -11.41
CA GLY A 349 7.06 -27.95 -11.01
C GLY A 349 6.82 -28.17 -9.51
N ASP A 350 5.70 -28.81 -9.19
CA ASP A 350 5.22 -28.96 -7.81
C ASP A 350 6.19 -29.76 -6.91
N TYR A 351 6.96 -30.69 -7.48
CA TYR A 351 7.94 -31.47 -6.73
C TYR A 351 9.09 -30.59 -6.20
N LEU A 352 9.49 -29.57 -6.96
CA LEU A 352 10.50 -28.61 -6.52
C LEU A 352 9.96 -27.76 -5.35
N ALA A 353 8.69 -27.35 -5.42
CA ALA A 353 8.04 -26.55 -4.39
C ALA A 353 7.89 -27.31 -3.07
N ILE A 354 7.47 -28.58 -3.13
CA ILE A 354 7.32 -29.43 -1.94
C ILE A 354 8.68 -29.61 -1.23
N VAL A 355 9.75 -29.85 -1.99
CA VAL A 355 11.08 -30.05 -1.40
C VAL A 355 11.65 -28.77 -0.81
N THR A 356 11.47 -27.62 -1.45
CA THR A 356 11.92 -26.33 -0.90
C THR A 356 11.15 -25.95 0.37
N LEU A 357 9.83 -26.16 0.40
CA LEU A 357 9.02 -25.98 1.61
C LEU A 357 9.49 -26.92 2.73
N GLY A 358 9.70 -28.21 2.41
CA GLY A 358 10.20 -29.19 3.36
C GLY A 358 11.56 -28.80 3.94
N PHE A 359 12.48 -28.31 3.12
CA PHE A 359 13.76 -27.78 3.58
C PHE A 359 13.59 -26.56 4.50
N GLY A 360 12.73 -25.61 4.13
CA GLY A 360 12.42 -24.44 4.97
C GLY A 360 11.90 -24.83 6.35
N GLU A 361 11.03 -25.83 6.41
CA GLU A 361 10.48 -26.36 7.64
C GLU A 361 11.54 -27.10 8.47
N ILE A 362 12.33 -27.98 7.84
CA ILE A 362 13.44 -28.67 8.49
C ILE A 362 14.40 -27.65 9.09
N PHE A 363 14.80 -26.64 8.33
CA PHE A 363 15.68 -25.59 8.81
C PHE A 363 15.10 -24.89 10.04
N ARG A 364 13.84 -24.45 10.00
CA ARG A 364 13.18 -23.80 11.14
C ARG A 364 13.18 -24.68 12.39
N ILE A 365 12.79 -25.95 12.25
CA ILE A 365 12.77 -26.90 13.35
C ILE A 365 14.19 -27.11 13.88
N THR A 366 15.17 -27.34 13.02
CA THR A 366 16.56 -27.54 13.43
C THR A 366 17.08 -26.33 14.20
N MET A 367 16.94 -25.11 13.67
CA MET A 367 17.43 -23.90 14.37
C MET A 367 16.74 -23.69 15.72
N ASN A 368 15.48 -24.07 15.86
CA ASN A 368 14.76 -23.97 17.14
C ASN A 368 15.14 -25.06 18.16
N ASN A 369 15.76 -26.17 17.73
CA ASN A 369 16.17 -27.27 18.62
C ASN A 369 17.69 -27.34 18.85
N LEU A 370 18.47 -26.40 18.28
CA LEU A 370 19.90 -26.25 18.55
C LEU A 370 20.12 -25.32 19.76
N ASP A 371 19.51 -25.67 20.89
CA ASP A 371 19.41 -24.89 22.12
C ASP A 371 20.26 -25.44 23.29
N GLY A 372 20.93 -26.58 23.10
CA GLY A 372 21.69 -27.26 24.16
C GLY A 372 20.90 -28.29 24.95
N ASP A 373 19.57 -28.26 24.90
CA ASP A 373 18.69 -29.20 25.59
C ASP A 373 18.18 -30.31 24.64
N SER A 374 17.61 -29.91 23.50
CA SER A 374 17.05 -30.80 22.49
C SER A 374 18.10 -31.26 21.47
N GLY A 375 19.24 -30.57 21.41
CA GLY A 375 20.34 -30.81 20.49
C GLY A 375 21.60 -30.05 20.92
N PRO A 376 22.65 -30.05 20.07
CA PRO A 376 23.85 -29.27 20.35
C PRO A 376 23.55 -27.78 20.49
N ASP A 377 24.19 -27.12 21.45
CA ASP A 377 24.08 -25.68 21.64
C ASP A 377 24.84 -24.95 20.53
N VAL A 378 24.10 -24.41 19.56
CA VAL A 378 24.66 -23.67 18.43
C VAL A 378 23.95 -22.34 18.25
N THR A 379 22.62 -22.31 18.25
CA THR A 379 21.83 -21.12 17.91
C THR A 379 21.07 -20.54 19.08
N ASN A 380 21.20 -21.12 20.29
CA ASN A 380 20.35 -20.85 21.46
C ASN A 380 18.84 -21.03 21.17
N GLY A 381 18.50 -21.91 20.22
CA GLY A 381 17.12 -22.24 19.90
C GLY A 381 16.27 -21.04 19.43
N PRO A 382 15.03 -20.88 19.93
CA PRO A 382 14.14 -19.79 19.53
C PRO A 382 14.64 -18.38 19.88
N ASN A 383 15.57 -18.26 20.83
CA ASN A 383 16.12 -16.96 21.24
C ASN A 383 17.12 -16.41 20.21
N GLY A 384 17.71 -17.29 19.39
CA GLY A 384 18.73 -16.91 18.42
C GLY A 384 20.02 -16.41 19.07
N ILE A 385 20.79 -15.60 18.34
CA ILE A 385 22.06 -15.03 18.80
C ILE A 385 21.89 -13.50 18.89
N PRO A 386 21.45 -12.96 20.03
CA PRO A 386 21.26 -11.52 20.21
C PRO A 386 22.60 -10.79 20.37
N ASN A 387 22.53 -9.48 20.64
CA ASN A 387 23.68 -8.64 21.02
C ASN A 387 24.85 -8.67 20.01
N ILE A 388 24.53 -8.69 18.72
CA ILE A 388 25.53 -8.55 17.66
C ILE A 388 26.29 -7.22 17.86
N PRO A 389 27.63 -7.25 17.93
CA PRO A 389 28.44 -6.04 18.09
C PRO A 389 28.16 -5.01 16.99
N ASP A 390 28.09 -3.74 17.38
CA ASP A 390 27.85 -2.65 16.43
C ASP A 390 29.05 -2.43 15.49
N LEU A 391 28.73 -1.98 14.29
CA LEU A 391 29.72 -1.74 13.25
C LEU A 391 30.50 -0.45 13.53
N LYS A 392 31.82 -0.60 13.69
CA LYS A 392 32.76 0.52 13.86
C LYS A 392 33.52 0.75 12.55
N ILE A 393 33.31 1.90 11.91
CA ILE A 393 33.97 2.28 10.65
C ILE A 393 34.88 3.49 10.92
N PHE A 394 36.19 3.35 10.70
CA PHE A 394 37.17 4.44 10.88
C PHE A 394 37.08 5.17 12.24
N GLY A 395 36.70 4.46 13.32
CA GLY A 395 36.52 5.03 14.66
C GLY A 395 35.12 5.59 14.95
N PHE A 396 34.22 5.58 13.97
CA PHE A 396 32.80 5.91 14.13
C PHE A 396 32.01 4.67 14.54
N ASP A 397 31.41 4.68 15.72
CA ASP A 397 30.60 3.56 16.23
C ASP A 397 29.13 3.75 15.85
N LEU A 398 28.63 3.00 14.88
CA LEU A 398 27.23 3.13 14.41
C LEU A 398 26.20 2.74 15.49
N GLY A 399 26.64 2.10 16.58
CA GLY A 399 25.82 1.74 17.73
C GLY A 399 25.41 2.92 18.63
N GLU A 400 26.20 3.99 18.62
CA GLU A 400 26.02 5.15 19.51
C GLU A 400 25.23 6.27 18.82
N THR A 401 24.59 7.14 19.61
CA THR A 401 23.90 8.31 19.07
C THR A 401 24.92 9.34 18.58
N HIS A 402 24.79 9.80 17.33
CA HIS A 402 25.67 10.80 16.74
C HIS A 402 24.91 12.05 16.33
N THR A 403 25.42 13.22 16.71
CA THR A 403 24.87 14.49 16.25
C THR A 403 25.49 14.88 14.91
N VAL A 404 24.71 14.77 13.83
CA VAL A 404 25.13 15.14 12.47
C VAL A 404 24.31 16.36 12.03
N LEU A 405 24.98 17.46 11.66
CA LEU A 405 24.34 18.71 11.22
C LEU A 405 23.33 19.29 12.25
N GLY A 406 23.53 19.03 13.54
CA GLY A 406 22.65 19.49 14.62
C GLY A 406 21.41 18.62 14.86
N VAL A 407 21.32 17.45 14.21
CA VAL A 407 20.28 16.43 14.43
C VAL A 407 20.90 15.21 15.09
N ASP A 408 20.28 14.72 16.15
CA ASP A 408 20.72 13.50 16.84
C ASP A 408 20.21 12.27 16.09
N LEU A 409 21.13 11.49 15.55
CA LEU A 409 20.86 10.24 14.86
C LEU A 409 21.07 9.07 15.83
N GLY A 410 20.00 8.35 16.13
CA GLY A 410 20.06 7.13 16.94
C GLY A 410 20.68 5.95 16.19
N ARG A 411 20.86 4.83 16.90
CA ARG A 411 21.56 3.62 16.42
C ARG A 411 21.10 3.18 15.02
N PHE A 412 19.80 3.04 14.79
CA PHE A 412 19.28 2.56 13.50
C PHE A 412 19.44 3.60 12.39
N ALA A 413 19.45 4.90 12.73
CA ALA A 413 19.59 5.99 11.76
C ALA A 413 20.99 6.06 11.17
N ASN A 414 22.00 5.73 11.97
CA ASN A 414 23.39 5.72 11.53
C ASN A 414 23.64 4.73 10.39
N TYR A 415 22.91 3.62 10.32
CA TYR A 415 23.06 2.61 9.26
C TYR A 415 22.52 3.05 7.88
N TYR A 416 21.94 4.25 7.77
CA TYR A 416 21.50 4.85 6.50
C TYR A 416 22.54 5.77 5.85
N LEU A 417 23.57 6.17 6.59
CA LEU A 417 24.69 6.99 6.12
C LEU A 417 25.73 6.12 5.43
#